data_AF-T1D9R0-F1
#
_entry.id   AF-T1D9R0-F1
#
_cell.length_a   1.000
_cell.length_b   1.000
_cell.length_c   1.000
_cell.angle_alpha   90.00
_cell.angle_beta   90.00
_cell.angle_gamma   90.00
#
_symmetry.space_group_name_H-M   'P 1'
#
loop_
_entity.id
_entity.type
_entity.pdbx_description
1 polymer ?
#
loop_
_entity_poly.entity_id
_entity_poly.type
_entity_poly.pdbx_seq_one_letter_code
_entity_poly.pdbx_strand_id
1 'polypeptide(L)' 'MIRAGPSPQPLSRRERGFRLLNFIAEMPEPDRTLCKRIHAIIRTSAPALSPRLWYGMPAYASDGDVVCFFQCAQKF' A
#
# COMPACT_ATOMS: atom_id res chain seq x y z
N MET A 1 -14.51 29.13 -17.75
CA MET A 1 -15.06 27.76 -17.65
C MET A 1 -13.88 26.79 -17.52
N ILE A 2 -13.46 26.47 -16.30
CA ILE A 2 -12.29 25.59 -16.06
C ILE A 2 -12.77 24.16 -16.19
N ARG A 3 -12.33 23.44 -17.23
CA ARG A 3 -12.61 22.01 -17.39
C ARG A 3 -11.82 21.27 -16.31
N ALA A 4 -12.52 20.73 -15.30
CA ALA A 4 -11.93 19.73 -14.43
C ALA A 4 -11.49 18.56 -15.31
N GLY A 5 -10.17 18.33 -15.41
CA GLY A 5 -9.65 17.11 -16.03
C GLY A 5 -10.22 15.89 -15.31
N PRO A 6 -10.39 14.75 -16.00
CA PRO A 6 -10.96 13.56 -15.37
C PRO A 6 -10.14 13.23 -14.12
N SER A 7 -10.83 13.09 -12.99
CA SER A 7 -10.20 12.59 -11.76
C SER A 7 -9.47 11.30 -12.10
N PRO A 8 -8.22 11.10 -11.63
CA PRO A 8 -7.49 9.88 -11.91
C PRO A 8 -8.34 8.70 -11.47
N GLN A 9 -8.71 7.85 -12.44
CA GLN A 9 -9.58 6.71 -12.18
C GLN A 9 -8.96 5.88 -11.04
N PRO A 10 -9.74 5.46 -10.04
CA PRO A 10 -9.21 4.71 -8.92
C PRO A 10 -8.60 3.40 -9.45
N LEU A 11 -7.28 3.24 -9.30
CA LEU A 11 -6.54 2.03 -9.69
C LEU A 11 -7.26 0.78 -9.19
N SER A 12 -7.39 -0.26 -10.00
CA SER A 12 -8.05 -1.49 -9.56
C SER A 12 -7.36 -2.10 -8.34
N ARG A 13 -8.09 -2.87 -7.53
CA ARG A 13 -7.54 -3.54 -6.33
C ARG A 13 -6.30 -4.39 -6.64
N ARG A 14 -6.28 -5.00 -7.83
CA ARG A 14 -5.16 -5.82 -8.31
C ARG A 14 -3.92 -4.97 -8.60
N GLU A 15 -4.08 -3.86 -9.31
CA GLU A 15 -2.97 -2.94 -9.61
C GLU A 15 -2.41 -2.30 -8.34
N ARG A 16 -3.27 -1.92 -7.39
CA ARG A 16 -2.83 -1.40 -6.09
C ARG A 16 -2.02 -2.43 -5.31
N GLY A 17 -2.47 -3.69 -5.32
CA GLY A 17 -1.72 -4.81 -4.74
C GLY A 17 -0.37 -5.02 -5.40
N PHE A 18 -0.32 -5.01 -6.73
CA PHE A 18 0.92 -5.17 -7.49
C PHE A 18 1.92 -4.04 -7.21
N ARG A 19 1.49 -2.78 -7.22
CA ARG A 19 2.36 -1.64 -6.88
C ARG A 19 2.94 -1.73 -5.47
N LEU A 20 2.12 -2.13 -4.50
CA LEU A 20 2.59 -2.31 -3.13
C LEU A 20 3.63 -3.44 -3.04
N LEU A 21 3.42 -4.56 -3.72
CA LEU A 21 4.38 -5.67 -3.74
C LEU A 21 5.71 -5.30 -4.42
N ASN A 22 5.66 -4.55 -5.52
CA ASN A 22 6.88 -4.04 -6.17
C ASN A 22 7.65 -3.11 -5.23
N PHE A 23 6.96 -2.19 -4.56
CA PHE A 23 7.61 -1.31 -3.59
C PHE A 23 8.26 -2.09 -2.44
N ILE A 24 7.59 -3.13 -1.92
CA ILE A 24 8.18 -4.03 -0.92
C ILE A 24 9.43 -4.74 -1.45
N ALA A 25 9.44 -5.15 -2.72
CA ALA A 25 10.60 -5.83 -3.30
C ALA A 25 11.85 -4.92 -3.40
N GLU A 26 11.63 -3.63 -3.63
CA GLU A 26 12.67 -2.58 -3.70
C GLU A 26 13.20 -2.16 -2.33
N MET A 27 12.53 -2.54 -1.24
CA MET A 27 13.03 -2.24 0.11
C MET A 27 14.36 -2.97 0.39
N PRO A 28 15.31 -2.32 1.08
CA PRO A 28 16.46 -3.00 1.63
C PRO A 28 16.09 -3.84 2.86
N GLU A 29 16.99 -4.74 3.23
CA GLU A 29 16.86 -5.47 4.50
C GLU A 29 17.21 -4.55 5.69
N PRO A 30 16.59 -4.74 6.86
CA PRO A 30 15.63 -5.80 7.20
C PRO A 30 14.16 -5.45 6.88
N ASP A 31 13.89 -4.22 6.45
CA ASP A 31 12.53 -3.69 6.24
C ASP A 31 11.73 -4.53 5.23
N ARG A 32 12.38 -5.00 4.17
CA ARG A 32 11.75 -5.88 3.17
C ARG A 32 11.17 -7.15 3.79
N THR A 33 11.97 -7.87 4.56
CA THR A 33 11.52 -9.14 5.17
C THR A 33 10.37 -8.90 6.15
N LEU A 34 10.47 -7.84 6.95
CA LEU A 34 9.43 -7.48 7.90
C LEU A 34 8.12 -7.08 7.19
N CYS A 35 8.21 -6.22 6.17
CA CYS A 35 7.05 -5.76 5.43
C CYS A 35 6.34 -6.89 4.68
N LYS A 36 7.09 -7.85 4.10
CA LYS A 36 6.51 -9.06 3.49
C LYS A 36 5.70 -9.89 4.51
N ARG A 37 6.24 -10.07 5.72
CA ARG A 37 5.53 -10.80 6.79
C ARG A 37 4.26 -10.08 7.22
N ILE A 38 4.33 -8.77 7.43
CA ILE A 38 3.16 -7.94 7.77
C ILE A 38 2.10 -8.01 6.66
N HIS A 39 2.53 -7.91 5.39
CA HIS A 39 1.63 -8.06 4.26
C HIS A 39 0.89 -9.40 4.29
N ALA A 40 1.59 -10.51 4.49
CA ALA A 40 0.99 -11.84 4.57
C ALA A 40 -0.02 -11.92 5.74
N ILE A 41 0.34 -11.45 6.93
CA ILE A 41 -0.55 -11.44 8.10
C ILE A 41 -1.83 -10.66 7.82
N ILE A 42 -1.71 -9.48 7.21
CA ILE A 42 -2.87 -8.65 6.87
C ILE A 42 -3.74 -9.34 5.81
N ARG A 43 -3.14 -9.98 4.81
CA ARG A 43 -3.90 -10.74 3.80
C ARG A 43 -4.68 -11.91 4.40
N THR A 44 -4.11 -12.58 5.38
CA THR A 44 -4.78 -13.69 6.08
C THR A 44 -5.84 -13.19 7.06
N SER A 45 -5.53 -12.18 7.86
CA SER A 45 -6.37 -11.76 8.98
C SER A 45 -7.45 -10.76 8.58
N ALA A 46 -7.18 -9.92 7.58
CA ALA A 46 -8.05 -8.84 7.14
C ALA A 46 -8.06 -8.74 5.60
N PRO A 47 -8.54 -9.76 4.88
CA PRO A 47 -8.51 -9.79 3.43
C PRO A 47 -9.29 -8.64 2.79
N ALA A 48 -10.31 -8.09 3.47
CA ALA A 48 -11.11 -6.97 2.99
C ALA A 48 -10.30 -5.68 2.78
N LEU A 49 -9.17 -5.51 3.48
CA LEU A 49 -8.36 -4.30 3.37
C LEU A 49 -7.78 -4.15 1.95
N SER A 50 -7.92 -2.94 1.40
CA SER A 50 -7.33 -2.59 0.13
C SER A 50 -5.88 -2.17 0.34
N PRO A 51 -4.89 -2.86 -0.27
CA PRO A 51 -3.51 -2.37 -0.29
C PRO A 51 -3.47 -1.06 -1.08
N ARG A 52 -2.57 -0.15 -0.68
CA ARG A 52 -2.22 1.07 -1.43
C ARG A 52 -0.87 1.58 -0.95
N LEU A 53 -0.29 2.50 -1.70
CA LEU A 53 0.81 3.31 -1.19
C LEU A 53 0.22 4.58 -0.55
N TRP A 54 0.77 4.97 0.60
CA TRP A 54 0.44 6.20 1.30
C TRP A 54 1.74 6.95 1.58
N TYR A 55 1.90 8.14 0.98
CA TYR A 55 3.14 8.93 0.98
C TYR A 55 4.43 8.14 0.67
N GLY A 56 4.32 7.16 -0.24
CA GLY A 56 5.44 6.28 -0.59
C GLY A 56 5.78 5.24 0.47
N MET A 57 4.82 4.79 1.27
CA MET A 57 4.94 3.63 2.18
C MET A 57 3.78 2.64 1.95
N PRO A 58 3.98 1.34 2.19
CA PRO A 58 2.91 0.34 2.14
C PRO A 58 1.83 0.65 3.18
N ALA A 59 0.58 0.71 2.74
CA ALA A 59 -0.57 0.99 3.59
C ALA A 59 -1.78 0.15 3.19
N TYR A 60 -2.71 0.03 4.14
CA TYR A 60 -3.91 -0.78 4.05
C TYR A 60 -5.10 0.05 4.47
N ALA A 61 -6.10 0.10 3.60
CA ALA A 61 -7.27 0.93 3.79
C ALA A 61 -8.56 0.12 3.91
N SER A 62 -9.44 0.57 4.78
CA SER A 62 -10.86 0.17 4.83
C SER A 62 -11.68 1.34 4.33
N ASP A 63 -12.60 1.10 3.39
CA ASP A 63 -13.58 2.10 2.95
C ASP A 63 -13.01 3.46 2.51
N GLY A 64 -11.75 3.47 2.07
CA GLY A 64 -11.04 4.68 1.61
C GLY A 64 -10.03 5.23 2.60
N ASP A 65 -10.19 4.94 3.89
CA ASP A 65 -9.34 5.43 4.97
C ASP A 65 -8.20 4.46 5.28
N VAL A 66 -6.98 5.00 5.40
CA VAL A 66 -5.82 4.21 5.79
C VAL A 66 -5.91 3.90 7.27
N VAL A 67 -6.04 2.61 7.60
CA VAL A 67 -6.15 2.13 8.99
C VAL A 67 -4.85 1.53 9.52
N CYS A 68 -3.94 1.11 8.63
CA CYS A 68 -2.65 0.55 9.00
C CYS A 68 -1.62 0.86 7.91
N PHE A 69 -0.38 1.18 8.30
CA PHE A 69 0.73 1.38 7.38
C PHE A 69 2.03 0.82 7.98
N PHE A 70 2.97 0.49 7.10
CA PHE A 70 4.31 0.08 7.48
C PHE A 70 5.24 1.29 7.47
N GLN A 71 5.87 1.57 8.60
CA GLN A 71 6.86 2.63 8.74
C GLN A 71 8.26 2.06 8.51
N CYS A 72 8.87 2.36 7.36
CA CYS A 72 10.24 1.93 7.06
C CYS A 72 11.23 2.66 7.96
N ALA A 73 12.19 1.93 8.53
CA ALA A 73 13.22 2.52 9.39
C ALA A 73 14.07 3.54 8.63
N GLN A 74 14.35 3.32 7.34
CA GLN A 74 15.19 4.23 6.55
C GLN A 74 14.66 5.65 6.36
N LYS A 75 13.37 5.87 6.60
CA LYS A 75 12.73 7.17 6.41
C LYS A 75 12.68 7.99 7.70
N PHE A 76 13.23 7.47 8.81
CA PHE A 76 13.31 8.08 10.14
C PHE A 76 14.70 7.88 10.76
#